data_AF-A0A354T9Q4-F1
#
_entry.id   AF-A0A354T9Q4-F1
#
_cell.length_a   1.000
_cell.length_b   1.000
_cell.length_c   1.000
_cell.angle_alpha   90.00
_cell.angle_beta   90.00
_cell.angle_gamma   90.00
#
_symmetry.space_group_name_H-M   'P 1'
#
loop_
_entity.id
_entity.type
_entity.pdbx_description
1 polymer ?
#
loop_
_entity_poly.entity_id
_entity_poly.type
_entity_poly.pdbx_seq_one_letter_code
_entity_poly.pdbx_strand_id
1 'polypeptide(L)'
;MIVRKAMLLLLLAGTLSVSAQSAAGVAAQTDDPAQKWSKRQMSHMLADRPIMKNYHIGKQIFWVSQQDSIWQWVAERYAGKTTQFWTAWHEAPPVETFEAMHCRGPDNAYLYIKDITPAIADGHNETFEKLWRCAVFELLNLENACEFSEIELAAYDGRCTRDEFVKKKAMLEHRALGKLQQFCMSVWTPWCITNGFVSNPAVWRHGYHPNFETWLSSYPPDSRYPWQYYGESYEHFRQAGEKKQMETNPSVK
;
A
#
# COMPACT_ATOMS: atom_id res chain seq x y z
N MET A 1 59.61 -29.31 -19.83
CA MET A 1 58.36 -28.77 -20.40
C MET A 1 58.58 -27.29 -20.70
N ILE A 2 59.26 -26.94 -21.79
CA ILE A 2 58.75 -26.60 -23.13
C ILE A 2 57.63 -25.53 -23.11
N VAL A 3 58.05 -24.34 -23.56
CA VAL A 3 57.35 -23.09 -23.87
C VAL A 3 56.48 -23.21 -25.15
N ARG A 4 55.53 -22.26 -25.34
CA ARG A 4 54.83 -21.78 -26.60
C ARG A 4 53.30 -22.06 -26.57
N LYS A 5 52.33 -21.24 -27.06
CA LYS A 5 52.16 -20.12 -28.03
C LYS A 5 50.75 -19.52 -27.71
N ALA A 6 50.48 -18.21 -27.65
CA ALA A 6 50.26 -17.20 -28.71
C ALA A 6 49.02 -17.41 -29.64
N MET A 7 48.04 -16.50 -29.54
CA MET A 7 47.13 -15.94 -30.60
C MET A 7 46.05 -15.11 -29.86
N LEU A 8 46.03 -13.78 -29.83
CA LEU A 8 46.00 -12.74 -30.87
C LEU A 8 44.97 -13.01 -31.97
N LEU A 9 43.76 -12.48 -31.80
CA LEU A 9 42.88 -12.10 -32.90
C LEU A 9 42.46 -10.65 -32.71
N LEU A 10 43.12 -9.77 -33.47
CA LEU A 10 42.62 -8.45 -33.83
C LEU A 10 41.45 -8.64 -34.80
N LEU A 11 40.30 -8.04 -34.52
CA LEU A 11 39.30 -7.73 -35.54
C LEU A 11 39.07 -6.21 -35.53
N LEU A 12 39.74 -5.56 -36.48
CA LEU A 12 39.43 -4.24 -37.01
C LEU A 12 38.26 -4.39 -37.99
N ALA A 13 37.14 -3.71 -37.75
CA ALA A 13 36.17 -3.41 -38.80
C ALA A 13 35.26 -2.22 -38.40
N GLY A 14 35.52 -1.07 -39.03
CA GLY A 14 34.47 -0.19 -39.58
C GLY A 14 33.64 0.65 -38.60
N THR A 15 34.16 1.81 -38.19
CA THR A 15 33.31 2.93 -37.76
C THR A 15 32.66 3.59 -38.97
N LEU A 16 31.46 3.15 -39.35
CA LEU A 16 30.56 3.95 -40.18
C LEU A 16 29.82 4.93 -39.26
N SER A 17 30.29 6.16 -39.22
CA SER A 17 29.62 7.26 -38.54
C SER A 17 28.46 7.72 -39.41
N VAL A 18 27.27 7.12 -39.22
CA VAL A 18 26.03 7.65 -39.76
C VAL A 18 25.55 8.74 -38.81
N SER A 19 25.74 9.99 -39.21
CA SER A 19 25.13 11.15 -38.56
C SER A 19 23.61 11.09 -38.76
N ALA A 20 22.93 10.37 -37.86
CA ALA A 20 21.49 10.46 -37.72
C ALA A 20 21.16 11.85 -37.15
N GLN A 21 20.71 12.75 -38.02
CA GLN A 21 20.00 13.95 -37.59
C GLN A 21 18.74 13.49 -36.86
N SER A 22 18.79 13.54 -35.53
CA SER A 22 17.63 13.33 -34.68
C SER A 22 16.63 14.43 -35.02
N ALA A 23 15.56 14.05 -35.73
CA ALA A 23 14.31 14.79 -35.68
C ALA A 23 13.83 14.73 -34.23
N ALA A 24 14.27 15.70 -33.42
CA ALA A 24 13.75 15.99 -32.11
C ALA A 24 12.32 16.52 -32.30
N GLY A 25 11.40 15.62 -32.63
CA GLY A 25 10.00 15.82 -32.39
C GLY A 25 9.86 15.95 -30.88
N VAL A 26 9.73 17.20 -30.42
CA VAL A 26 9.20 17.51 -29.10
C VAL A 26 7.78 16.97 -29.11
N ALA A 27 7.64 15.68 -28.82
CA ALA A 27 6.35 15.07 -28.58
C ALA A 27 5.75 15.88 -27.44
N ALA A 28 4.67 16.61 -27.75
CA ALA A 28 3.91 17.34 -26.76
C ALA A 28 3.57 16.32 -25.67
N GLN A 29 4.23 16.46 -24.53
CA GLN A 29 4.07 15.60 -23.39
C GLN A 29 2.64 15.83 -22.92
N THR A 30 1.73 14.98 -23.38
CA THR A 30 0.33 15.07 -22.97
C THR A 30 0.32 14.82 -21.48
N ASP A 31 -0.19 15.82 -20.78
CA ASP A 31 -0.27 15.82 -19.33
C ASP A 31 -1.23 14.73 -18.86
N ASP A 32 -0.71 13.53 -18.61
CA ASP A 32 -1.49 12.39 -18.09
C ASP A 32 -2.17 12.80 -16.76
N PRO A 33 -3.52 12.88 -16.71
CA PRO A 33 -4.24 13.25 -15.50
C PRO A 33 -3.92 12.34 -14.31
N ALA A 34 -3.68 11.05 -14.55
CA ALA A 34 -3.36 10.09 -13.50
C ALA A 34 -1.96 10.36 -12.91
N GLN A 35 -1.00 10.75 -13.76
CA GLN A 35 0.32 11.16 -13.32
C GLN A 35 0.28 12.49 -12.55
N LYS A 36 -0.54 13.46 -12.98
CA LYS A 36 -0.75 14.71 -12.22
C LYS A 36 -1.37 14.45 -10.86
N TRP A 37 -2.38 13.59 -10.81
CA TRP A 37 -3.04 13.20 -9.58
C TRP A 37 -2.08 12.53 -8.60
N SER A 38 -1.34 11.51 -9.04
CA SER A 38 -0.39 10.80 -8.17
C SER A 38 0.70 11.71 -7.63
N LYS A 39 1.29 12.59 -8.45
CA LYS A 39 2.27 13.58 -7.99
C LYS A 39 1.70 14.52 -6.94
N ARG A 40 0.45 14.96 -7.11
CA ARG A 40 -0.24 15.81 -6.13
C ARG A 40 -0.41 15.06 -4.81
N GLN A 41 -0.92 13.83 -4.83
CA GLN A 41 -1.16 13.05 -3.62
C GLN A 41 0.14 12.66 -2.89
N MET A 42 1.20 12.31 -3.64
CA MET A 42 2.53 12.10 -3.06
C MET A 42 3.07 13.37 -2.40
N SER A 43 2.94 14.52 -3.05
CA SER A 43 3.40 15.79 -2.48
C SER A 43 2.61 16.16 -1.22
N HIS A 44 1.29 15.89 -1.23
CA HIS A 44 0.40 16.11 -0.10
C HIS A 44 0.77 15.22 1.09
N MET A 45 0.89 13.91 0.88
CA MET A 45 1.31 12.94 1.91
C MET A 45 2.64 13.33 2.55
N LEU A 46 3.65 13.68 1.74
CA LEU A 46 4.99 14.01 2.25
C LEU A 46 5.08 15.39 2.92
N ALA A 47 4.14 16.31 2.62
CA ALA A 47 4.02 17.58 3.32
C ALA A 47 3.32 17.41 4.68
N ASP A 48 2.27 16.60 4.71
CA ASP A 48 1.46 16.33 5.90
C ASP A 48 2.13 15.35 6.90
N ARG A 49 2.92 14.40 6.41
CA ARG A 49 3.74 13.48 7.24
C ARG A 49 5.22 13.66 6.94
N PRO A 50 5.86 14.73 7.44
CA PRO A 50 7.23 15.09 7.07
C PRO A 50 8.27 14.01 7.43
N ILE A 51 7.99 13.17 8.44
CA ILE A 51 8.85 12.04 8.78
C ILE A 51 9.00 11.09 7.59
N MET A 52 7.94 10.87 6.79
CA MET A 52 8.01 10.00 5.60
C MET A 52 8.90 10.58 4.48
N LYS A 53 9.25 11.86 4.55
CA LYS A 53 9.98 12.57 3.50
C LYS A 53 11.49 12.34 3.57
N ASN A 54 12.03 12.05 4.76
CA ASN A 54 13.48 11.86 4.96
C ASN A 54 13.82 10.73 5.92
N TYR A 55 15.01 10.17 5.72
CA TYR A 55 15.59 9.12 6.55
C TYR A 55 17.03 9.48 6.92
N HIS A 56 17.52 8.94 8.02
CA HIS A 56 18.84 9.28 8.56
C HIS A 56 19.83 8.12 8.37
N ILE A 57 21.06 8.43 7.99
CA ILE A 57 22.20 7.49 8.03
C ILE A 57 23.30 8.14 8.87
N GLY A 58 23.48 7.64 10.09
CA GLY A 58 24.29 8.35 11.09
C GLY A 58 23.74 9.74 11.35
N LYS A 59 24.53 10.79 11.09
CA LYS A 59 24.13 12.20 11.25
C LYS A 59 23.62 12.85 9.95
N GLN A 60 23.62 12.12 8.84
CA GLN A 60 23.24 12.64 7.54
C GLN A 60 21.75 12.39 7.30
N ILE A 61 21.10 13.37 6.66
CA ILE A 61 19.68 13.34 6.30
C ILE A 61 19.56 13.17 4.79
N PHE A 62 18.80 12.18 4.37
CA PHE A 62 18.52 11.89 2.96
C PHE A 62 17.02 12.02 2.70
N TRP A 63 16.67 12.35 1.46
CA TRP A 63 15.29 12.63 1.06
C TRP A 63 14.77 11.56 0.11
N VAL A 64 13.51 11.16 0.29
CA VAL A 64 12.80 10.36 -0.70
C VAL A 64 12.51 11.24 -1.93
N SER A 65 12.87 10.74 -3.10
CA SER A 65 12.79 11.39 -4.40
C SER A 65 11.81 10.67 -5.34
N GLN A 66 11.44 11.30 -6.46
CA GLN A 66 10.57 10.66 -7.47
C GLN A 66 11.27 9.52 -8.23
N GLN A 67 12.60 9.44 -8.12
CA GLN A 67 13.40 8.38 -8.72
C GLN A 67 13.44 7.13 -7.84
N ASP A 68 13.04 7.23 -6.57
CA ASP A 68 13.02 6.10 -5.65
C ASP A 68 11.88 5.13 -5.99
N SER A 69 12.19 3.83 -5.97
CA SER A 69 11.21 2.79 -6.29
C SER A 69 10.03 2.78 -5.31
N ILE A 70 10.26 3.11 -4.02
CA ILE A 70 9.19 3.24 -3.03
C ILE A 70 8.22 4.38 -3.38
N TRP A 71 8.74 5.50 -3.90
CA TRP A 71 7.93 6.64 -4.32
C TRP A 71 7.10 6.27 -5.54
N GLN A 72 7.75 5.69 -6.57
CA GLN A 72 7.10 5.30 -7.81
C GLN A 72 5.99 4.28 -7.56
N TRP A 73 6.25 3.29 -6.71
CA TRP A 73 5.28 2.25 -6.40
C TRP A 73 4.01 2.80 -5.74
N VAL A 74 4.15 3.75 -4.80
CA VAL A 74 3.01 4.40 -4.14
C VAL A 74 2.30 5.35 -5.10
N ALA A 75 3.04 6.12 -5.91
CA ALA A 75 2.47 7.01 -6.91
C ALA A 75 1.57 6.26 -7.91
N GLU A 76 1.97 5.07 -8.38
CA GLU A 76 1.15 4.25 -9.27
C GLU A 76 -0.21 3.86 -8.65
N ARG A 77 -0.25 3.67 -7.33
CA ARG A 77 -1.49 3.32 -6.61
C ARG A 77 -2.38 4.52 -6.35
N TYR A 78 -1.79 5.69 -6.07
CA TYR A 78 -2.57 6.93 -6.07
C TYR A 78 -3.22 7.19 -7.44
N ALA A 79 -2.53 6.86 -8.53
CA ALA A 79 -3.07 6.93 -9.89
C ALA A 79 -4.16 5.88 -10.21
N GLY A 80 -4.46 4.95 -9.29
CA GLY A 80 -5.49 3.94 -9.46
C GLY A 80 -5.12 2.78 -10.37
N LYS A 81 -3.83 2.59 -10.69
CA LYS A 81 -3.35 1.58 -11.63
C LYS A 81 -3.73 0.15 -11.21
N THR A 82 -3.84 -0.12 -9.92
CA THR A 82 -4.20 -1.45 -9.37
C THR A 82 -5.59 -1.50 -8.72
N THR A 83 -6.12 -0.37 -8.27
CA THR A 83 -7.39 -0.30 -7.54
C THR A 83 -8.59 0.05 -8.42
N GLN A 84 -8.37 0.51 -9.67
CA GLN A 84 -9.39 1.08 -10.57
C GLN A 84 -10.03 2.40 -10.09
N PHE A 85 -9.62 2.92 -8.93
CA PHE A 85 -10.09 4.19 -8.38
C PHE A 85 -8.91 5.11 -8.09
N TRP A 86 -9.10 6.40 -8.28
CA TRP A 86 -8.14 7.37 -7.78
C TRP A 86 -8.15 7.37 -6.26
N THR A 87 -6.96 7.31 -5.67
CA THR A 87 -6.81 7.34 -4.21
C THR A 87 -6.32 8.72 -3.81
N ALA A 88 -6.92 9.30 -2.78
CA ALA A 88 -6.52 10.57 -2.19
C ALA A 88 -5.87 10.35 -0.82
N TRP A 89 -4.85 11.15 -0.52
CA TRP A 89 -4.37 11.33 0.84
C TRP A 89 -5.37 12.16 1.64
N HIS A 90 -5.59 11.79 2.91
CA HIS A 90 -6.42 12.55 3.83
C HIS A 90 -5.63 12.86 5.10
N GLU A 91 -5.53 14.17 5.45
CA GLU A 91 -4.68 14.66 6.54
C GLU A 91 -5.18 14.26 7.93
N ALA A 92 -6.51 14.11 8.08
CA ALA A 92 -7.13 13.71 9.33
C ALA A 92 -6.58 12.37 9.83
N PRO A 93 -6.45 12.18 11.16
CA PRO A 93 -6.09 10.89 11.70
C PRO A 93 -7.17 9.84 11.36
N PRO A 94 -6.80 8.54 11.32
CA PRO A 94 -7.80 7.49 11.24
C PRO A 94 -8.76 7.58 12.44
N VAL A 95 -10.00 7.11 12.24
CA VAL A 95 -10.93 6.99 13.37
C VAL A 95 -10.43 5.91 14.34
N GLU A 96 -10.85 6.01 15.60
CA GLU A 96 -10.44 5.08 16.67
C GLU A 96 -8.93 5.10 16.99
N THR A 97 -8.40 3.99 17.52
CA THR A 97 -7.01 3.83 17.95
C THR A 97 -6.09 3.26 16.87
N PHE A 98 -6.55 3.16 15.62
CA PHE A 98 -5.78 2.56 14.53
C PHE A 98 -4.57 3.43 14.11
N GLU A 99 -3.55 2.79 13.52
CA GLU A 99 -2.37 3.49 13.00
C GLU A 99 -2.61 4.02 11.59
N ALA A 100 -3.45 3.35 10.82
CA ALA A 100 -3.85 3.72 9.47
C ALA A 100 -5.23 3.16 9.16
N MET A 101 -5.85 3.72 8.13
CA MET A 101 -7.16 3.31 7.65
C MET A 101 -7.28 3.67 6.17
N HIS A 102 -8.03 2.87 5.43
CA HIS A 102 -8.54 3.24 4.12
C HIS A 102 -10.06 3.39 4.17
N CYS A 103 -10.60 4.21 3.27
CA CYS A 103 -12.04 4.29 3.04
C CYS A 103 -12.31 4.30 1.54
N ARG A 104 -13.43 3.70 1.14
CA ARG A 104 -13.93 3.73 -0.23
C ARG A 104 -15.19 4.60 -0.29
N GLY A 105 -15.12 5.68 -1.05
CA GLY A 105 -16.31 6.42 -1.49
C GLY A 105 -16.83 5.89 -2.84
N PRO A 106 -17.92 6.48 -3.37
CA PRO A 106 -18.49 6.05 -4.65
C PRO A 106 -17.50 6.12 -5.83
N ASP A 107 -16.75 7.22 -5.91
CA ASP A 107 -15.87 7.52 -7.06
C ASP A 107 -14.38 7.57 -6.69
N ASN A 108 -14.04 7.58 -5.40
CA ASN A 108 -12.67 7.77 -4.91
C ASN A 108 -12.38 6.90 -3.70
N ALA A 109 -11.10 6.62 -3.48
CA ALA A 109 -10.59 6.03 -2.25
C ALA A 109 -9.81 7.07 -1.44
N TYR A 110 -9.74 6.88 -0.13
CA TYR A 110 -9.04 7.76 0.80
C TYR A 110 -8.10 6.95 1.69
N LEU A 111 -6.92 7.50 1.94
CA LEU A 111 -5.92 6.96 2.83
C LEU A 111 -5.72 7.88 4.04
N TYR A 112 -5.76 7.32 5.23
CA TYR A 112 -5.53 8.00 6.50
C TYR A 112 -4.39 7.30 7.22
N ILE A 113 -3.42 8.07 7.71
CA ILE A 113 -2.36 7.53 8.57
C ILE A 113 -2.21 8.45 9.77
N LYS A 114 -2.15 7.86 10.95
CA LYS A 114 -1.94 8.56 12.20
C LYS A 114 -0.60 9.31 12.13
N ASP A 115 -0.57 10.52 12.66
CA ASP A 115 0.70 11.18 12.92
C ASP A 115 1.41 10.43 14.07
N ILE A 116 2.55 9.83 13.74
CA ILE A 116 3.39 9.12 14.70
C ILE A 116 4.63 10.00 14.88
N THR A 117 4.67 10.75 15.96
CA THR A 117 5.88 11.48 16.35
C THR A 117 6.80 10.52 17.11
N PRO A 118 8.09 10.39 16.74
CA PRO A 118 9.02 9.56 17.50
C PRO A 118 9.19 10.15 18.90
N ALA A 119 9.08 9.30 19.93
CA ALA A 119 9.24 9.74 21.32
C ALA A 119 10.68 10.17 21.65
N ILE A 120 11.66 9.71 20.87
CA ILE A 120 13.09 9.99 21.02
C ILE A 120 13.72 10.20 19.63
N ALA A 121 14.79 11.01 19.56
CA ALA A 121 15.47 11.33 18.29
C ALA A 121 15.95 10.09 17.52
N ASP A 122 16.35 9.03 18.23
CA ASP A 122 16.83 7.77 17.63
C ASP A 122 15.70 6.92 17.02
N GLY A 123 14.43 7.24 17.33
CA GLY A 123 13.25 6.54 16.80
C GLY A 123 12.82 6.99 15.40
N HIS A 124 13.52 7.97 14.80
CA HIS A 124 13.12 8.56 13.50
C HIS A 124 13.02 7.51 12.40
N ASN A 125 14.04 6.68 12.20
CA ASN A 125 14.06 5.70 11.11
C ASN A 125 13.02 4.60 11.29
N GLU A 126 12.79 4.13 12.52
CA GLU A 126 11.73 3.16 12.81
C GLU A 126 10.35 3.76 12.52
N THR A 127 10.16 5.04 12.88
CA THR A 127 8.92 5.76 12.61
C THR A 127 8.72 6.02 11.11
N PHE A 128 9.77 6.41 10.38
CA PHE A 128 9.78 6.53 8.92
C PHE A 128 9.31 5.23 8.27
N GLU A 129 9.95 4.11 8.64
CA GLU A 129 9.64 2.80 8.09
C GLU A 129 8.21 2.35 8.42
N LYS A 130 7.77 2.59 9.66
CA LYS A 130 6.41 2.27 10.12
C LYS A 130 5.33 3.04 9.35
N LEU A 131 5.53 4.34 9.13
CA LEU A 131 4.58 5.16 8.36
C LEU A 131 4.51 4.71 6.89
N TRP A 132 5.64 4.39 6.26
CA TRP A 132 5.65 3.81 4.91
C TRP A 132 4.96 2.45 4.86
N ARG A 133 5.21 1.56 5.83
CA ARG A 133 4.52 0.27 5.93
C ARG A 133 3.01 0.46 6.05
N CYS A 134 2.56 1.37 6.91
CA CYS A 134 1.14 1.73 7.04
C CYS A 134 0.55 2.18 5.70
N ALA A 135 1.20 3.11 5.00
CA ALA A 135 0.73 3.59 3.70
C ALA A 135 0.59 2.46 2.67
N VAL A 136 1.64 1.64 2.55
CA VAL A 136 1.67 0.52 1.61
C VAL A 136 0.60 -0.51 1.95
N PHE A 137 0.43 -0.86 3.22
CA PHE A 137 -0.57 -1.84 3.65
C PHE A 137 -1.99 -1.40 3.31
N GLU A 138 -2.36 -0.16 3.61
CA GLU A 138 -3.69 0.36 3.29
C GLU A 138 -3.93 0.48 1.78
N LEU A 139 -2.92 0.86 1.00
CA LEU A 139 -3.01 0.84 -0.47
C LEU A 139 -3.23 -0.57 -1.02
N LEU A 140 -2.63 -1.59 -0.39
CA LEU A 140 -2.86 -3.00 -0.73
C LEU A 140 -4.25 -3.47 -0.30
N ASN A 141 -4.79 -2.98 0.81
CA ASN A 141 -6.17 -3.24 1.20
C ASN A 141 -7.18 -2.64 0.22
N LEU A 142 -6.89 -1.44 -0.31
CA LEU A 142 -7.71 -0.81 -1.35
C LEU A 142 -7.76 -1.62 -2.66
N GLU A 143 -6.78 -2.48 -2.92
CA GLU A 143 -6.86 -3.41 -4.07
C GLU A 143 -7.97 -4.48 -3.88
N ASN A 144 -8.47 -4.68 -2.65
CA ASN A 144 -9.59 -5.58 -2.34
C ASN A 144 -10.92 -4.81 -2.12
N ALA A 145 -10.99 -3.52 -2.48
CA ALA A 145 -12.12 -2.65 -2.14
C ALA A 145 -13.47 -3.15 -2.72
N CYS A 146 -13.45 -3.78 -3.89
CA CYS A 146 -14.65 -4.37 -4.48
C CYS A 146 -15.13 -5.60 -3.68
N GLU A 147 -14.25 -6.54 -3.34
CA GLU A 147 -14.62 -7.70 -2.53
C GLU A 147 -15.08 -7.31 -1.13
N PHE A 148 -14.50 -6.26 -0.55
CA PHE A 148 -15.00 -5.69 0.71
C PHE A 148 -16.46 -5.27 0.59
N SER A 149 -16.81 -4.50 -0.45
CA SER A 149 -18.18 -4.06 -0.68
C SER A 149 -19.14 -5.22 -0.96
N GLU A 150 -18.69 -6.29 -1.63
CA GLU A 150 -19.51 -7.48 -1.86
C GLU A 150 -19.86 -8.23 -0.56
N ILE A 151 -18.90 -8.32 0.38
CA ILE A 151 -19.10 -8.93 1.70
C ILE A 151 -20.07 -8.08 2.54
N GLU A 152 -19.93 -6.76 2.48
CA GLU A 152 -20.80 -5.78 3.13
C GLU A 152 -22.23 -5.84 2.61
N LEU A 153 -22.40 -5.91 1.29
CA LEU A 153 -23.70 -6.11 0.66
C LEU A 153 -24.31 -7.47 1.03
N ALA A 154 -23.50 -8.53 1.15
CA ALA A 154 -24.01 -9.83 1.60
C ALA A 154 -24.54 -9.79 3.04
N ALA A 155 -23.89 -9.06 3.96
CA ALA A 155 -24.41 -8.86 5.31
C ALA A 155 -25.70 -8.02 5.32
N TYR A 156 -25.70 -6.93 4.56
CA TYR A 156 -26.87 -6.07 4.38
C TYR A 156 -28.08 -6.87 3.88
N ASP A 157 -27.88 -7.74 2.89
CA ASP A 157 -28.95 -8.59 2.35
C ASP A 157 -29.32 -9.78 3.25
N GLY A 158 -28.55 -10.04 4.31
CA GLY A 158 -28.74 -11.21 5.19
C GLY A 158 -28.30 -12.53 4.55
N ARG A 159 -27.40 -12.48 3.56
CA ARG A 159 -26.87 -13.63 2.81
C ARG A 159 -25.64 -14.27 3.45
N CYS A 160 -25.16 -13.74 4.58
CA CYS A 160 -24.09 -14.36 5.36
C CYS A 160 -24.32 -14.21 6.87
N THR A 161 -23.69 -15.10 7.62
CA THR A 161 -23.61 -15.05 9.08
C THR A 161 -22.51 -14.10 9.53
N ARG A 162 -22.55 -13.70 10.81
CA ARG A 162 -21.50 -12.88 11.44
C ARG A 162 -20.11 -13.52 11.35
N ASP A 163 -20.01 -14.83 11.59
CA ASP A 163 -18.72 -15.55 11.54
C ASP A 163 -18.14 -15.58 10.12
N GLU A 164 -18.97 -15.85 9.11
CA GLU A 164 -18.56 -15.82 7.71
C GLU A 164 -18.13 -14.42 7.28
N PHE A 165 -18.86 -13.38 7.71
CA PHE A 165 -18.50 -11.99 7.44
C PHE A 165 -17.12 -11.65 7.99
N VAL A 166 -16.90 -11.90 9.29
CA VAL A 166 -15.62 -11.62 9.97
C VAL A 166 -14.47 -12.36 9.27
N LYS A 167 -14.62 -13.66 9.01
CA LYS A 167 -13.58 -14.47 8.37
C LYS A 167 -13.27 -13.99 6.95
N LYS A 168 -14.29 -13.63 6.17
CA LYS A 168 -14.10 -13.10 4.81
C LYS A 168 -13.38 -11.75 4.82
N LYS A 169 -13.74 -10.81 5.71
CA LYS A 169 -13.04 -9.52 5.87
C LYS A 169 -11.57 -9.76 6.27
N ALA A 170 -11.33 -10.61 7.27
CA ALA A 170 -10.00 -10.95 7.75
C ALA A 170 -9.13 -11.63 6.67
N MET A 171 -9.72 -12.46 5.81
CA MET A 171 -9.03 -13.09 4.68
C MET A 171 -8.52 -12.07 3.66
N LEU A 172 -9.27 -10.99 3.41
CA LEU A 172 -8.83 -9.93 2.49
C LEU A 172 -7.64 -9.15 3.06
N GLU A 173 -7.65 -8.83 4.35
CA GLU A 173 -6.48 -8.20 5.00
C GLU A 173 -5.28 -9.15 5.06
N HIS A 174 -5.50 -10.45 5.33
CA HIS A 174 -4.43 -11.46 5.28
C HIS A 174 -3.77 -11.53 3.89
N ARG A 175 -4.59 -11.46 2.83
CA ARG A 175 -4.09 -11.36 1.45
C ARG A 175 -3.24 -10.10 1.25
N ALA A 176 -3.68 -8.95 1.78
CA ALA A 176 -2.91 -7.71 1.73
C ALA A 176 -1.58 -7.83 2.51
N LEU A 177 -1.56 -8.51 3.66
CA LEU A 177 -0.32 -8.80 4.41
C LEU A 177 0.66 -9.66 3.59
N GLY A 178 0.15 -10.64 2.84
CA GLY A 178 0.98 -11.42 1.91
C GLY A 178 1.61 -10.56 0.82
N LYS A 179 0.82 -9.65 0.21
CA LYS A 179 1.33 -8.67 -0.78
C LYS A 179 2.31 -7.69 -0.14
N LEU A 180 2.12 -7.32 1.14
CA LEU A 180 3.04 -6.45 1.87
C LEU A 180 4.41 -7.11 2.04
N GLN A 181 4.46 -8.43 2.32
CA GLN A 181 5.74 -9.16 2.34
C GLN A 181 6.41 -9.15 0.96
N GLN A 182 5.65 -9.35 -0.11
CA GLN A 182 6.18 -9.27 -1.47
C GLN A 182 6.73 -7.89 -1.80
N PHE A 183 6.02 -6.81 -1.43
CA PHE A 183 6.52 -5.45 -1.56
C PHE A 183 7.82 -5.24 -0.78
N CYS A 184 7.88 -5.72 0.46
CA CYS A 184 9.07 -5.61 1.30
C CYS A 184 10.29 -6.24 0.63
N MET A 185 10.11 -7.43 0.02
CA MET A 185 11.20 -8.16 -0.64
C MET A 185 11.58 -7.57 -2.00
N SER A 186 10.62 -7.08 -2.77
CA SER A 186 10.83 -6.69 -4.18
C SER A 186 11.07 -5.19 -4.39
N VAL A 187 10.63 -4.34 -3.46
CA VAL A 187 10.72 -2.88 -3.59
C VAL A 187 11.47 -2.27 -2.41
N TRP A 188 11.00 -2.50 -1.19
CA TRP A 188 11.57 -1.85 0.02
C TRP A 188 13.02 -2.28 0.26
N THR A 189 13.29 -3.57 0.41
CA THR A 189 14.63 -4.08 0.74
C THR A 189 15.66 -3.69 -0.33
N PRO A 190 15.39 -3.84 -1.65
CA PRO A 190 16.31 -3.35 -2.68
C PRO A 190 16.55 -1.85 -2.63
N TRP A 191 15.51 -1.05 -2.35
CA TRP A 191 15.65 0.40 -2.18
C TRP A 191 16.54 0.75 -0.98
N CYS A 192 16.35 0.07 0.15
CA CYS A 192 17.16 0.24 1.35
C CYS A 192 18.64 -0.07 1.09
N ILE A 193 18.93 -1.20 0.41
CA ILE A 193 20.30 -1.60 0.05
C ILE A 193 20.95 -0.54 -0.85
N THR A 194 20.23 -0.08 -1.88
CA THR A 194 20.74 0.91 -2.85
C THR A 194 21.07 2.24 -2.17
N ASN A 195 20.29 2.62 -1.16
CA ASN A 195 20.44 3.91 -0.46
C ASN A 195 21.23 3.82 0.85
N GLY A 196 21.71 2.63 1.24
CA GLY A 196 22.41 2.44 2.52
C GLY A 196 21.53 2.59 3.77
N PHE A 197 20.21 2.53 3.63
CA PHE A 197 19.27 2.56 4.76
C PHE A 197 19.21 1.18 5.43
N VAL A 198 19.34 1.15 6.75
CA VAL A 198 19.23 -0.10 7.53
C VAL A 198 17.78 -0.29 7.96
N SER A 199 17.04 -1.11 7.20
CA SER A 199 15.66 -1.49 7.49
C SER A 199 15.57 -2.41 8.71
N ASN A 200 14.50 -2.25 9.50
CA ASN A 200 14.10 -3.19 10.53
C ASN A 200 13.04 -4.17 9.99
N PRO A 201 13.39 -5.45 9.73
CA PRO A 201 12.45 -6.42 9.16
C PRO A 201 11.22 -6.70 10.06
N ALA A 202 11.33 -6.44 11.37
CA ALA A 202 10.21 -6.64 12.29
C ALA A 202 9.06 -5.65 12.01
N VAL A 203 9.38 -4.45 11.51
CA VAL A 203 8.36 -3.45 11.16
C VAL A 203 7.47 -3.99 10.04
N TRP A 204 8.07 -4.56 8.99
CA TRP A 204 7.35 -5.07 7.80
C TRP A 204 6.66 -6.41 7.99
N ARG A 205 7.14 -7.27 8.90
CA ARG A 205 6.55 -8.60 9.10
C ARG A 205 5.09 -8.50 9.59
N HIS A 206 4.77 -7.49 10.41
CA HIS A 206 3.43 -7.20 10.94
C HIS A 206 2.60 -8.45 11.33
N GLY A 207 3.23 -9.40 12.03
CA GLY A 207 2.56 -10.63 12.48
C GLY A 207 2.08 -11.57 11.37
N TYR A 208 2.50 -11.37 10.12
CA TYR A 208 2.08 -12.20 8.99
C TYR A 208 2.50 -13.66 9.16
N HIS A 209 1.57 -14.56 8.84
CA HIS A 209 1.82 -15.97 8.69
C HIS A 209 1.25 -16.44 7.34
N PRO A 210 1.95 -17.25 6.52
CA PRO A 210 1.48 -17.59 5.16
C PRO A 210 0.14 -18.34 5.11
N ASN A 211 -0.15 -19.14 6.13
CA ASN A 211 -1.42 -19.84 6.27
C ASN A 211 -2.44 -18.96 7.03
N PHE A 212 -3.60 -18.71 6.41
CA PHE A 212 -4.67 -17.89 6.97
C PHE A 212 -5.22 -18.46 8.28
N GLU A 213 -5.51 -19.76 8.35
CA GLU A 213 -6.08 -20.37 9.56
C GLU A 213 -5.13 -20.27 10.75
N THR A 214 -3.83 -20.50 10.52
CA THR A 214 -2.81 -20.30 11.55
C THR A 214 -2.73 -18.83 11.96
N TRP A 215 -2.74 -17.89 11.02
CA TRP A 215 -2.75 -16.46 11.33
C TRP A 215 -3.99 -16.06 12.14
N LEU A 216 -5.18 -16.48 11.71
CA LEU A 216 -6.45 -16.18 12.38
C LEU A 216 -6.51 -16.79 13.78
N SER A 217 -5.95 -18.00 13.96
CA SER A 217 -5.88 -18.68 15.27
C SER A 217 -5.02 -17.95 16.31
N SER A 218 -4.18 -17.00 15.89
CA SER A 218 -3.42 -16.16 16.83
C SER A 218 -4.29 -15.10 17.53
N TYR A 219 -5.53 -14.92 17.09
CA TYR A 219 -6.51 -14.02 17.68
C TYR A 219 -7.55 -14.81 18.48
N PRO A 220 -7.57 -14.66 19.83
CA PRO A 220 -8.62 -15.26 20.66
C PRO A 220 -10.02 -14.85 20.20
N PRO A 221 -11.06 -15.70 20.32
CA PRO A 221 -12.42 -15.36 19.86
C PRO A 221 -13.03 -14.09 20.48
N ASP A 222 -12.54 -13.65 21.63
CA ASP A 222 -12.94 -12.44 22.36
C ASP A 222 -12.04 -11.23 22.05
N SER A 223 -11.06 -11.35 21.15
CA SER A 223 -10.17 -10.24 20.81
C SER A 223 -10.90 -9.12 20.08
N ARG A 224 -10.44 -7.87 20.30
CA ARG A 224 -10.96 -6.69 19.57
C ARG A 224 -10.88 -6.89 18.05
N TYR A 225 -9.73 -7.35 17.56
CA TYR A 225 -9.51 -7.66 16.15
C TYR A 225 -9.22 -9.15 15.96
N PRO A 226 -9.78 -9.83 14.94
CA PRO A 226 -10.77 -9.32 13.99
C PRO A 226 -12.23 -9.47 14.47
N TRP A 227 -12.46 -10.24 15.55
CA TRP A 227 -13.79 -10.77 15.89
C TRP A 227 -14.81 -9.74 16.37
N GLN A 228 -14.43 -8.82 17.26
CA GLN A 228 -15.35 -7.77 17.70
C GLN A 228 -15.49 -6.68 16.64
N TYR A 229 -14.37 -6.19 16.10
CA TYR A 229 -14.32 -5.09 15.14
C TYR A 229 -15.17 -5.37 13.89
N TYR A 230 -14.92 -6.46 13.16
CA TYR A 230 -15.76 -6.80 12.01
C TYR A 230 -17.13 -7.31 12.42
N GLY A 231 -17.28 -7.82 13.63
CA GLY A 231 -18.57 -8.20 14.18
C GLY A 231 -19.51 -7.01 14.34
N GLU A 232 -19.02 -5.90 14.91
CA GLU A 232 -19.77 -4.65 15.03
C GLU A 232 -20.14 -4.10 13.65
N SER A 233 -19.22 -4.20 12.69
CA SER A 233 -19.49 -3.84 11.28
C SER A 233 -20.60 -4.72 10.68
N TYR A 234 -20.60 -6.03 10.93
CA TYR A 234 -21.67 -6.92 10.49
C TYR A 234 -23.04 -6.49 11.05
N GLU A 235 -23.12 -6.24 12.36
CA GLU A 235 -24.37 -5.80 12.99
C GLU A 235 -24.89 -4.50 12.37
N HIS A 236 -23.98 -3.55 12.08
CA HIS A 236 -24.32 -2.29 11.42
C HIS A 236 -24.96 -2.52 10.04
N PHE A 237 -24.33 -3.32 9.17
CA PHE A 237 -24.87 -3.60 7.84
C PHE A 237 -26.18 -4.39 7.91
N ARG A 238 -26.27 -5.37 8.81
CA ARG A 238 -27.48 -6.19 9.00
C ARG A 238 -28.68 -5.33 9.41
N GLN A 239 -28.52 -4.47 10.41
CA GLN A 239 -29.57 -3.57 10.89
C GLN A 239 -30.03 -2.59 9.79
N ALA A 240 -29.10 -2.06 9.00
CA ALA A 240 -29.42 -1.18 7.89
C ALA A 240 -30.28 -1.89 6.83
N GLY A 241 -29.95 -3.14 6.51
CA GLY A 241 -30.72 -3.97 5.57
C GLY A 241 -32.13 -4.27 6.05
N GLU A 242 -32.30 -4.63 7.33
CA GLU A 242 -33.61 -4.91 7.94
C GLU A 242 -34.51 -3.68 7.92
N LYS A 243 -33.97 -2.52 8.32
CA LYS A 243 -34.71 -1.26 8.27
C LYS A 243 -35.20 -0.96 6.86
N LYS A 244 -34.36 -1.15 5.84
CA LYS A 244 -34.74 -0.90 4.45
C LYS A 244 -35.86 -1.83 3.99
N GLN A 245 -35.80 -3.11 4.36
CA GLN A 245 -36.84 -4.08 4.02
C GLN A 245 -38.20 -3.69 4.62
N MET A 246 -38.22 -3.25 5.89
CA MET A 246 -39.44 -2.76 6.55
C MET A 246 -40.03 -1.52 5.87
N GLU A 247 -39.19 -0.58 5.41
CA GLU A 247 -39.65 0.61 4.67
C GLU A 247 -40.26 0.25 3.31
N THR A 248 -39.73 -0.77 2.64
CA THR A 248 -40.21 -1.21 1.31
C THR A 248 -41.42 -2.15 1.35
N ASN A 249 -41.71 -2.78 2.50
CA ASN A 249 -42.86 -3.66 2.67
C ASN A 249 -43.65 -3.31 3.95
N PRO A 250 -44.51 -2.28 3.92
CA PRO A 250 -45.25 -1.81 5.09
C PRO A 250 -46.29 -2.81 5.63
N SER A 251 -46.53 -3.91 4.89
CA SER A 251 -47.48 -4.97 5.24
C SER A 251 -46.95 -5.98 6.27
N VAL A 252 -45.70 -5.84 6.72
CA VAL A 252 -45.03 -6.75 7.69
C VAL A 252 -45.08 -6.17 9.12
N LYS A 253 -46.17 -5.50 9.49
CA LYS A 253 -46.41 -5.03 10.86
C LYS A 253 -47.36 -5.93 11.62
#